data_AF-A0ABD2VWD4-F1
#
_entry.id   AF-A0ABD2VWD4-F1
#
_cell.length_a   1.000
_cell.length_b   1.000
_cell.length_c   1.000
_cell.angle_alpha   90.00
_cell.angle_beta   90.00
_cell.angle_gamma   90.00
#
_symmetry.space_group_name_H-M   'P 1'
#
loop_
_entity.id
_entity.type
_entity.pdbx_description
1 polymer ?
#
loop_
_entity_poly.entity_id
_entity_poly.type
_entity_poly.pdbx_seq_one_letter_code
_entity_poly.pdbx_strand_id
1 'polypeptide(L)'
;MPFKSCMAKLKIASTALIIVENLERRGYELDRSDALTIMESFVEFELFDTFEDLDQRQHRWYDDDEFVNKSKEIMMNSSLSLYDLIRLRPEEAEKSLTYSEYLDFARSYDASTFFERHKRACAEHLCEKLARGIFRSWALDSFLKLTNYRCPILCCEMIIDNLNNKDLLNVCLAKTLVESKSNAAASAAGVSREKTKETKAESKPTISTLYRRRLKKTVMKPPLWLILKEEEAAAVAAPTDEAASAVALATIENNK
;
A
#
# COMPACT_ATOMS: atom_id res chain seq x y z
N MET A 1 20.87 -13.78 19.28
CA MET A 1 20.96 -12.69 18.28
C MET A 1 20.46 -11.42 18.94
N PRO A 2 21.22 -10.32 18.92
CA PRO A 2 20.84 -9.10 19.62
C PRO A 2 19.54 -8.56 19.03
N PHE A 3 18.64 -8.12 19.91
CA PHE A 3 17.29 -7.68 19.60
C PHE A 3 17.29 -6.66 18.45
N LYS A 4 17.04 -7.12 17.23
CA LYS A 4 16.66 -6.28 16.09
C LYS A 4 15.43 -5.50 16.58
N SER A 5 15.48 -4.17 16.57
CA SER A 5 14.32 -3.37 16.98
C SER A 5 13.07 -3.91 16.28
N CYS A 6 12.00 -4.16 17.02
CA CYS A 6 10.75 -4.65 16.44
C CYS A 6 10.24 -3.71 15.32
N MET A 7 10.53 -2.41 15.39
CA MET A 7 10.18 -1.44 14.34
C MET A 7 11.09 -1.53 13.11
N ALA A 8 12.20 -2.28 13.16
CA ALA A 8 12.99 -2.55 11.97
C ALA A 8 12.18 -3.29 10.90
N LYS A 9 11.25 -4.16 11.31
CA LYS A 9 10.30 -4.82 10.40
C LYS A 9 9.44 -3.79 9.67
N LEU A 10 8.79 -2.91 10.42
CA LEU A 10 7.93 -1.86 9.87
C LEU A 10 8.70 -0.91 8.95
N LYS A 11 9.93 -0.56 9.33
CA LYS A 11 10.84 0.26 8.52
C LYS A 11 11.20 -0.41 7.19
N ILE A 12 11.55 -1.69 7.20
CA ILE A 12 11.86 -2.47 5.99
C ILE A 12 10.63 -2.52 5.09
N ALA A 13 9.47 -2.90 5.64
CA ALA A 13 8.21 -3.01 4.92
C ALA A 13 7.82 -1.69 4.23
N SER A 14 7.84 -0.59 5.00
CA SER A 14 7.48 0.74 4.51
C SER A 14 8.44 1.21 3.43
N THR A 15 9.75 1.00 3.64
CA THR A 15 10.77 1.37 2.64
C THR A 15 10.60 0.60 1.34
N ALA A 16 10.34 -0.72 1.41
CA ALA A 16 10.10 -1.54 0.22
C ALA A 16 8.89 -1.03 -0.58
N LEU A 17 7.78 -0.71 0.10
CA LEU A 17 6.58 -0.21 -0.57
C LEU A 17 6.73 1.21 -1.12
N ILE A 18 7.49 2.09 -0.46
CA ILE A 18 7.87 3.41 -1.01
C ILE A 18 8.66 3.24 -2.31
N ILE A 19 9.60 2.29 -2.36
CA ILE A 19 10.38 2.01 -3.57
C ILE A 19 9.45 1.54 -4.69
N VAL A 20 8.55 0.60 -4.41
CA VAL A 20 7.56 0.11 -5.37
C VAL A 20 6.69 1.25 -5.90
N GLU A 21 6.16 2.10 -5.01
CA GLU A 21 5.33 3.24 -5.39
C GLU A 21 6.12 4.24 -6.28
N ASN A 22 7.37 4.50 -5.93
CA ASN A 22 8.25 5.39 -6.71
C ASN A 22 8.56 4.81 -8.10
N LEU A 23 8.78 3.50 -8.20
CA LEU A 23 8.98 2.81 -9.47
C LEU A 23 7.72 2.92 -10.33
N GLU A 24 6.55 2.62 -9.77
CA GLU A 24 5.28 2.72 -10.49
C GLU A 24 4.99 4.15 -10.98
N ARG A 25 5.31 5.17 -10.15
CA ARG A 25 5.16 6.59 -10.54
C ARG A 25 6.04 6.97 -11.72
N ARG A 26 7.17 6.28 -11.90
CA ARG A 26 8.09 6.45 -13.04
C ARG A 26 7.73 5.59 -14.25
N GLY A 27 6.57 4.91 -14.22
CA GLY A 27 6.09 4.10 -15.33
C GLY A 27 6.55 2.64 -15.28
N TYR A 28 7.18 2.19 -14.19
CA TYR A 28 7.42 0.77 -13.99
C TYR A 28 6.08 0.03 -13.80
N GLU A 29 5.83 -0.99 -14.61
CA GLU A 29 4.65 -1.84 -14.44
C GLU A 29 5.04 -3.05 -13.59
N LEU A 30 4.68 -3.02 -12.31
CA LEU A 30 4.96 -4.13 -11.39
C LEU A 30 4.29 -5.40 -11.93
N ASP A 31 5.09 -6.38 -12.33
CA ASP A 31 4.59 -7.64 -12.84
C ASP A 31 4.32 -8.64 -11.71
N ARG A 32 3.79 -9.81 -12.05
CA ARG A 32 3.42 -10.81 -11.06
C ARG A 32 4.63 -11.45 -10.39
N SER A 33 5.73 -11.62 -11.11
CA SER A 33 6.97 -12.16 -10.56
C SER A 33 7.56 -11.18 -9.54
N ASP A 34 7.56 -9.89 -9.86
CA ASP A 34 8.02 -8.85 -8.96
C ASP A 34 7.17 -8.80 -7.68
N ALA A 35 5.84 -8.85 -7.84
CA ALA A 35 4.93 -8.83 -6.71
C ALA A 35 5.10 -10.04 -5.80
N LEU A 36 5.24 -11.24 -6.36
CA LEU A 36 5.54 -12.44 -5.60
C LEU A 36 6.88 -12.30 -4.87
N THR A 37 7.91 -11.78 -5.54
CA THR A 37 9.21 -11.52 -4.91
C THR A 37 9.08 -10.59 -3.70
N ILE A 38 8.30 -9.52 -3.81
CA ILE A 38 8.03 -8.60 -2.70
C ILE A 38 7.28 -9.33 -1.57
N MET A 39 6.20 -10.05 -1.88
CA MET A 39 5.39 -10.76 -0.89
C MET A 39 6.18 -11.87 -0.19
N GLU A 40 7.01 -12.61 -0.91
CA GLU A 40 7.91 -13.64 -0.37
C GLU A 40 8.98 -13.02 0.53
N SER A 41 9.55 -11.88 0.13
CA SER A 41 10.49 -11.15 1.00
C SER A 41 9.83 -10.72 2.31
N PHE A 42 8.53 -10.39 2.30
CA PHE A 42 7.81 -10.01 3.51
C PHE A 42 7.65 -11.20 4.48
N VAL A 43 7.50 -12.40 3.94
CA VAL A 43 7.51 -13.64 4.73
C VAL A 43 8.90 -13.96 5.25
N GLU A 44 9.93 -13.82 4.41
CA GLU A 44 11.33 -14.06 4.79
C GLU A 44 11.78 -13.15 5.94
N PHE A 45 11.35 -11.89 5.93
CA PHE A 45 11.60 -10.94 7.03
C PHE A 45 10.66 -11.10 8.23
N GLU A 46 9.79 -12.12 8.21
CA GLU A 46 8.78 -12.39 9.24
C GLU A 46 7.95 -11.14 9.57
N LEU A 47 7.55 -10.37 8.55
CA LEU A 47 6.88 -9.08 8.77
C LEU A 47 5.49 -9.24 9.37
N PHE A 48 4.88 -10.40 9.18
CA PHE A 48 3.64 -10.81 9.82
C PHE A 48 3.82 -12.24 10.36
N ASP A 49 3.24 -12.52 11.52
CA ASP A 49 3.33 -13.84 12.13
C ASP A 49 2.56 -14.87 11.30
N THR A 50 3.07 -16.10 11.29
CA THR A 50 2.29 -17.25 10.85
C THR A 50 1.23 -17.51 11.92
N PHE A 51 -0.02 -17.24 11.58
CA PHE A 51 -1.21 -17.23 12.45
C PHE A 51 -1.47 -18.49 13.30
N GLU A 52 -0.68 -19.54 13.16
CA GLU A 52 -0.80 -20.77 13.96
C GLU A 52 -0.65 -20.51 15.47
N ASP A 53 -0.12 -19.35 15.86
CA ASP A 53 0.09 -18.93 17.27
C ASP A 53 -0.87 -17.81 17.73
N LEU A 54 -1.76 -17.30 16.85
CA LEU A 54 -2.54 -16.10 17.13
C LEU A 54 -3.77 -16.34 18.02
N ASP A 55 -4.34 -17.56 18.06
CA ASP A 55 -5.40 -17.89 19.03
C ASP A 55 -4.91 -17.81 20.49
N GLN A 56 -3.59 -17.89 20.73
CA GLN A 56 -2.99 -17.68 22.06
C GLN A 56 -2.45 -16.26 22.27
N ARG A 57 -2.00 -15.57 21.22
CA ARG A 57 -1.49 -14.18 21.31
C ARG A 57 -2.58 -13.11 21.22
N GLN A 58 -3.82 -13.46 20.89
CA GLN A 58 -4.99 -12.58 20.99
C GLN A 58 -5.45 -12.36 22.45
N HIS A 59 -4.56 -12.51 23.43
CA HIS A 59 -4.63 -11.63 24.59
C HIS A 59 -4.54 -10.20 24.07
N ARG A 60 -5.67 -9.50 24.10
CA ARG A 60 -5.91 -8.18 23.54
C ARG A 60 -4.94 -7.15 24.12
N TRP A 61 -3.72 -7.13 23.62
CA TRP A 61 -2.66 -6.22 24.05
C TRP A 61 -3.06 -4.76 23.80
N TYR A 62 -3.97 -4.52 22.85
CA TYR A 62 -4.58 -3.23 22.59
C TYR A 62 -5.73 -2.85 23.53
N ASP A 63 -6.17 -3.75 24.42
CA ASP A 63 -7.11 -3.46 25.52
C ASP A 63 -6.36 -3.15 26.83
N ASP A 64 -5.03 -3.22 26.85
CA ASP A 64 -4.21 -2.82 27.99
C ASP A 64 -4.31 -1.30 28.22
N ASP A 65 -4.74 -0.87 29.40
CA ASP A 65 -5.04 0.55 29.68
C ASP A 65 -3.83 1.46 29.45
N GLU A 66 -2.62 0.99 29.78
CA GLU A 66 -1.39 1.73 29.53
C GLU A 66 -1.15 1.91 28.02
N PHE A 67 -1.32 0.83 27.25
CA PHE A 67 -1.24 0.90 25.79
C PHE A 67 -2.28 1.85 25.21
N VAL A 68 -3.55 1.73 25.62
CA VAL A 68 -4.68 2.52 25.11
C VAL A 68 -4.44 4.01 25.33
N ASN A 69 -4.05 4.41 26.54
CA ASN A 69 -3.87 5.82 26.85
C ASN A 69 -2.71 6.43 26.05
N LYS A 70 -1.56 5.76 26.03
CA LYS A 70 -0.38 6.26 25.29
C LYS A 70 -0.59 6.25 23.77
N SER A 71 -1.25 5.22 23.23
CA SER A 71 -1.47 5.12 21.78
C SER A 71 -2.44 6.18 21.25
N LYS A 72 -3.33 6.72 22.08
CA LYS A 72 -4.17 7.88 21.73
C LYS A 72 -3.38 9.19 21.61
N GLU A 73 -2.29 9.32 22.36
CA GLU A 73 -1.44 10.51 22.34
C GLU A 73 -0.49 10.53 21.12
N ILE A 74 -0.21 9.36 20.54
CA ILE A 74 0.71 9.24 19.42
C ILE A 74 -0.03 9.44 18.11
N MET A 75 0.14 10.62 17.55
CA MET A 75 -0.43 10.99 16.26
C MET A 75 0.39 10.37 15.12
N MET A 76 -0.25 9.56 14.27
CA MET A 76 0.33 9.02 13.04
C MET A 76 0.36 10.08 11.94
N ASN A 77 -0.69 10.90 11.89
CA ASN A 77 -0.81 12.09 11.06
C ASN A 77 -1.67 13.14 11.77
N SER A 78 -2.11 14.19 11.08
CA SER A 78 -2.88 15.28 11.69
C SER A 78 -4.28 14.88 12.19
N SER A 79 -4.84 13.76 11.75
CA SER A 79 -6.22 13.35 12.05
C SER A 79 -6.36 11.96 12.66
N LEU A 80 -5.30 11.16 12.69
CA LEU A 80 -5.33 9.76 13.09
C LEU A 80 -4.28 9.46 14.15
N SER A 81 -4.72 8.97 15.31
CA SER A 81 -3.82 8.43 16.34
C SER A 81 -3.40 6.99 16.02
N LEU A 82 -2.35 6.50 16.68
CA LEU A 82 -1.95 5.08 16.61
C LEU A 82 -3.08 4.18 17.10
N TYR A 83 -3.80 4.58 18.14
CA TYR A 83 -4.97 3.85 18.66
C TYR A 83 -6.05 3.69 17.58
N ASP A 84 -6.41 4.78 16.90
CA ASP A 84 -7.42 4.77 15.84
C ASP A 84 -6.97 3.85 14.69
N LEU A 85 -5.71 3.98 14.26
CA LEU A 85 -5.13 3.18 13.20
C LEU A 85 -5.20 1.68 13.47
N ILE A 86 -4.84 1.26 14.70
CA ILE A 86 -4.87 -0.15 15.11
C ILE A 86 -6.27 -0.73 14.98
N ARG A 87 -7.30 0.08 15.28
CA ARG A 87 -8.72 -0.32 15.26
C ARG A 87 -9.38 -0.21 13.89
N LEU A 88 -8.82 0.57 12.95
CA LEU A 88 -9.32 0.63 11.58
C LEU A 88 -9.36 -0.77 10.95
N ARG A 89 -10.24 -0.98 9.98
CA ARG A 89 -10.09 -2.16 9.11
C ARG A 89 -8.84 -2.01 8.24
N PRO A 90 -8.16 -3.10 7.85
CA PRO A 90 -6.99 -3.02 6.98
C PRO A 90 -7.23 -2.20 5.69
N GLU A 91 -8.43 -2.29 5.10
CA GLU A 91 -8.82 -1.59 3.88
C GLU A 91 -9.06 -0.09 4.09
N GLU A 92 -9.40 0.31 5.32
CA GLU A 92 -9.53 1.71 5.72
C GLU A 92 -8.14 2.29 5.99
N ALA A 93 -7.30 1.55 6.72
CA ALA A 93 -5.93 1.94 7.04
C ALA A 93 -5.08 2.19 5.79
N GLU A 94 -5.24 1.37 4.74
CA GLU A 94 -4.59 1.55 3.43
C GLU A 94 -4.88 2.93 2.81
N LYS A 95 -6.09 3.48 3.02
CA LYS A 95 -6.50 4.77 2.47
C LYS A 95 -6.14 5.94 3.37
N SER A 96 -6.01 5.68 4.67
CA SER A 96 -5.78 6.71 5.69
C SER A 96 -4.33 7.13 5.82
N LEU A 97 -3.38 6.26 5.48
CA LEU A 97 -1.95 6.53 5.63
C LEU A 97 -1.14 6.14 4.40
N THR A 98 -0.17 6.99 4.10
CA THR A 98 0.90 6.78 3.13
C THR A 98 2.02 5.92 3.72
N TYR A 99 2.77 5.24 2.85
CA TYR A 99 3.93 4.46 3.28
C TYR A 99 5.02 5.31 3.95
N SER A 100 5.14 6.59 3.58
CA SER A 100 6.03 7.55 4.24
C SER A 100 5.65 7.81 5.69
N GLU A 101 4.36 7.95 6.00
CA GLU A 101 3.91 8.18 7.38
C GLU A 101 4.22 6.98 8.28
N TYR A 102 4.06 5.74 7.78
CA TYR A 102 4.50 4.55 8.51
C TYR A 102 6.02 4.52 8.73
N LEU A 103 6.81 4.95 7.74
CA LEU A 103 8.26 5.01 7.85
C LEU A 103 8.72 6.05 8.88
N ASP A 104 8.11 7.23 8.88
CA ASP A 104 8.41 8.31 9.82
C ASP A 104 7.97 7.94 11.24
N PHE A 105 6.84 7.27 11.38
CA PHE A 105 6.43 6.64 12.64
C PHE A 105 7.48 5.61 13.12
N ALA A 106 7.90 4.67 12.28
CA ALA A 106 8.89 3.66 12.67
C ALA A 106 10.21 4.29 13.15
N ARG A 107 10.64 5.39 12.50
CA ARG A 107 11.86 6.14 12.87
C ARG A 107 11.74 6.88 14.19
N SER A 108 10.61 7.55 14.42
CA SER A 108 10.37 8.31 15.66
C SER A 108 10.15 7.38 16.85
N TYR A 109 9.43 6.28 16.63
CA TYR A 109 9.11 5.31 17.66
C TYR A 109 10.32 4.51 18.15
N ASP A 110 11.31 4.27 17.29
CA ASP A 110 12.59 3.61 17.65
C ASP A 110 13.33 4.35 18.77
N ALA A 111 13.19 5.67 18.86
CA ALA A 111 13.80 6.50 19.90
C ALA A 111 13.01 6.48 21.23
N SER A 112 11.81 5.90 21.25
CA SER A 112 10.87 5.97 22.37
C SER A 112 10.90 4.67 23.20
N THR A 113 10.84 4.81 24.53
CA THR A 113 10.79 3.68 25.48
C THR A 113 9.36 3.25 25.82
N PHE A 114 8.35 3.79 25.13
CA PHE A 114 6.99 3.91 25.67
C PHE A 114 6.19 2.60 25.75
N PHE A 115 6.65 1.50 25.13
CA PHE A 115 5.86 0.25 25.02
C PHE A 115 6.69 -1.03 24.97
N GLU A 116 7.72 -1.18 25.80
CA GLU A 116 8.62 -2.34 25.67
C GLU A 116 7.88 -3.70 25.64
N ARG A 117 6.77 -3.81 26.39
CA ARG A 117 5.91 -5.01 26.42
C ARG A 117 5.11 -5.24 25.14
N HIS A 118 4.57 -4.18 24.53
CA HIS A 118 3.64 -4.26 23.40
C HIS A 118 4.29 -3.94 22.05
N LYS A 119 5.56 -3.52 22.08
CA LYS A 119 6.34 -3.03 20.93
C LYS A 119 6.28 -3.98 19.74
N ARG A 120 6.50 -5.26 20.02
CA ARG A 120 6.53 -6.33 19.01
C ARG A 120 5.16 -6.55 18.37
N ALA A 121 4.13 -6.77 19.19
CA ALA A 121 2.78 -7.00 18.70
C ALA A 121 2.24 -5.80 17.91
N CYS A 122 2.53 -4.58 18.37
CA CYS A 122 2.19 -3.36 17.65
C CYS A 122 2.90 -3.28 16.29
N ALA A 123 4.21 -3.54 16.25
CA ALA A 123 4.96 -3.52 14.99
C ALA A 123 4.45 -4.56 13.98
N GLU A 124 4.17 -5.79 14.44
CA GLU A 124 3.63 -6.87 13.62
C GLU A 124 2.23 -6.51 13.06
N HIS A 125 1.34 -5.94 13.90
CA HIS A 125 0.01 -5.50 13.48
C HIS A 125 0.05 -4.37 12.44
N LEU A 126 0.99 -3.42 12.61
CA LEU A 126 1.18 -2.33 11.65
C LEU A 126 1.76 -2.85 10.33
N CYS A 127 2.73 -3.78 10.37
CA CYS A 127 3.25 -4.44 9.18
C CYS A 127 2.15 -5.20 8.42
N GLU A 128 1.27 -5.89 9.12
CA GLU A 128 0.16 -6.61 8.52
C GLU A 128 -0.80 -5.67 7.78
N LYS A 129 -1.20 -4.56 8.42
CA LYS A 129 -2.04 -3.51 7.82
C LYS A 129 -1.38 -2.87 6.61
N LEU A 130 -0.11 -2.54 6.72
CA LEU A 130 0.69 -1.95 5.65
C LEU A 130 0.78 -2.88 4.43
N ALA A 131 1.04 -4.16 4.66
CA ALA A 131 1.15 -5.17 3.60
C ALA A 131 -0.22 -5.54 2.98
N ARG A 132 -1.33 -5.27 3.67
CA ARG A 132 -2.67 -5.69 3.23
C ARG A 132 -2.98 -5.28 1.80
N GLY A 133 -2.77 -4.00 1.45
CA GLY A 133 -3.18 -3.46 0.15
C GLY A 133 -2.50 -4.17 -1.02
N ILE A 134 -1.19 -4.39 -0.93
CA ILE A 134 -0.44 -5.11 -1.97
C ILE A 134 -0.86 -6.58 -2.03
N PHE A 135 -0.99 -7.26 -0.89
CA PHE A 135 -1.40 -8.67 -0.86
C PHE A 135 -2.79 -8.87 -1.44
N ARG A 136 -3.75 -8.04 -1.04
CA ARG A 136 -5.15 -8.08 -1.48
C ARG A 136 -5.28 -7.86 -2.98
N SER A 137 -4.63 -6.83 -3.51
CA SER A 137 -4.71 -6.48 -4.94
C SER A 137 -4.15 -7.58 -5.84
N TRP A 138 -3.05 -8.22 -5.45
CA TRP A 138 -2.42 -9.30 -6.20
C TRP A 138 -3.13 -10.66 -6.03
N ALA A 139 -3.66 -10.93 -4.84
CA ALA A 139 -4.45 -12.13 -4.60
C ALA A 139 -5.77 -12.09 -5.37
N LEU A 140 -6.44 -10.93 -5.45
CA LEU A 140 -7.66 -10.78 -6.24
C LEU A 140 -7.42 -11.06 -7.73
N ASP A 141 -6.35 -10.53 -8.31
CA ASP A 141 -5.98 -10.81 -9.71
C ASP A 141 -5.68 -12.30 -9.93
N SER A 142 -4.95 -12.91 -9.00
CA SER A 142 -4.64 -14.34 -9.06
C SER A 142 -5.91 -15.21 -8.94
N PHE A 143 -6.81 -14.86 -8.03
CA PHE A 143 -8.06 -15.57 -7.78
C PHE A 143 -9.04 -15.47 -8.96
N LEU A 144 -9.18 -14.30 -9.56
CA LEU A 144 -9.99 -14.11 -10.77
C LEU A 144 -9.50 -15.00 -11.92
N LYS A 145 -8.18 -15.12 -12.09
CA LYS A 145 -7.57 -15.99 -13.10
C LYS A 145 -7.76 -17.47 -12.76
N LEU A 146 -7.58 -17.86 -11.50
CA LEU A 146 -7.79 -19.25 -11.03
C LEU A 146 -9.23 -19.71 -11.27
N THR A 147 -10.20 -18.85 -11.01
CA THR A 147 -11.63 -19.14 -11.22
C THR A 147 -12.06 -19.01 -12.69
N ASN A 148 -11.14 -18.72 -13.61
CA ASN A 148 -11.42 -18.42 -15.02
C ASN A 148 -12.52 -17.35 -15.17
N TYR A 149 -12.52 -16.35 -14.29
CA TYR A 149 -13.51 -15.26 -14.25
C TYR A 149 -14.97 -15.74 -14.17
N ARG A 150 -15.22 -16.95 -13.64
CA ARG A 150 -16.58 -17.51 -13.51
C ARG A 150 -17.38 -16.90 -12.36
N CYS A 151 -16.69 -16.30 -11.38
CA CYS A 151 -17.32 -15.65 -10.24
C CYS A 151 -17.48 -14.14 -10.49
N PRO A 152 -18.62 -13.53 -10.12
CA PRO A 152 -18.75 -12.08 -10.11
C PRO A 152 -17.66 -11.44 -9.24
N ILE A 153 -17.14 -10.29 -9.69
CA ILE A 153 -16.00 -9.63 -9.02
C ILE A 153 -16.27 -9.31 -7.55
N LEU A 154 -17.50 -8.89 -7.23
CA LEU A 154 -17.91 -8.59 -5.86
C LEU A 154 -17.77 -9.82 -4.93
N CYS A 155 -18.11 -11.01 -5.42
CA CYS A 155 -17.95 -12.25 -4.65
C CYS A 155 -16.46 -12.56 -4.42
N CYS A 156 -15.62 -12.34 -5.44
CA CYS A 156 -14.18 -12.51 -5.31
C CYS A 156 -13.57 -11.56 -4.28
N GLU A 157 -13.97 -10.28 -4.31
CA GLU A 157 -13.54 -9.28 -3.32
C GLU A 157 -13.96 -9.68 -1.91
N MET A 158 -15.21 -10.10 -1.71
CA MET A 158 -15.68 -10.57 -0.41
C MET A 158 -14.88 -11.76 0.11
N ILE A 159 -14.53 -12.73 -0.75
CA ILE A 159 -13.69 -13.87 -0.33
C ILE A 159 -12.31 -13.38 0.08
N ILE A 160 -11.67 -12.59 -0.78
CA ILE A 160 -10.32 -12.04 -0.57
C ILE A 160 -10.24 -11.18 0.70
N ASP A 161 -11.27 -10.39 0.99
CA ASP A 161 -11.33 -9.51 2.16
C ASP A 161 -11.34 -10.28 3.49
N ASN A 162 -11.76 -11.55 3.48
CA ASN A 162 -11.80 -12.41 4.67
C ASN A 162 -10.52 -13.26 4.87
N LEU A 163 -9.59 -13.26 3.91
CA LEU A 163 -8.34 -14.02 4.01
C LEU A 163 -7.28 -13.20 4.74
N ASN A 164 -6.39 -13.80 5.55
CA ASN A 164 -5.22 -13.09 6.10
C ASN A 164 -4.07 -12.98 5.06
N ASN A 165 -2.99 -12.27 5.38
CA ASN A 165 -1.89 -12.08 4.41
C ASN A 165 -1.20 -13.40 3.99
N LYS A 166 -1.11 -14.41 4.87
CA LYS A 166 -0.58 -15.74 4.52
C LYS A 166 -1.48 -16.43 3.49
N ASP A 167 -2.79 -16.40 3.70
CA ASP A 167 -3.77 -16.96 2.78
C ASP A 167 -3.78 -16.23 1.43
N LEU A 168 -3.66 -14.90 1.44
CA LEU A 168 -3.54 -14.09 0.23
C LEU A 168 -2.29 -14.46 -0.59
N LEU A 169 -1.14 -14.67 0.07
CA LEU A 169 0.06 -15.18 -0.60
C LEU A 169 -0.16 -16.57 -1.19
N ASN A 170 -0.79 -17.48 -0.45
CA ASN A 170 -1.09 -18.82 -0.94
C ASN A 170 -1.97 -18.80 -2.21
N VAL A 171 -2.95 -17.89 -2.27
CA VAL A 171 -3.75 -17.66 -3.48
C VAL A 171 -2.87 -17.22 -4.66
N CYS A 172 -1.91 -16.32 -4.44
CA CYS A 172 -0.96 -15.90 -5.46
C CYS A 172 -0.06 -17.04 -5.97
N LEU A 173 0.39 -17.91 -5.06
CA LEU A 173 1.26 -19.06 -5.36
C LEU A 173 0.51 -20.20 -6.05
N ALA A 174 -0.74 -20.49 -5.67
CA ALA A 174 -1.52 -21.58 -6.27
C ALA A 174 -1.59 -21.49 -7.81
N LYS A 175 -1.61 -20.27 -8.34
CA LYS A 175 -1.62 -20.04 -9.78
C LYS A 175 -0.29 -20.38 -10.47
N THR A 176 0.87 -20.18 -9.83
CA THR A 176 2.16 -20.57 -10.45
C THR A 176 2.27 -22.09 -10.59
N LEU A 177 1.69 -22.83 -9.66
CA LEU A 177 1.62 -24.30 -9.70
C LEU A 177 0.73 -24.84 -10.82
N VAL A 178 -0.38 -24.15 -11.12
CA VAL A 178 -1.25 -24.55 -12.24
C VAL A 178 -0.54 -24.30 -13.57
N GLU A 179 0.13 -23.15 -13.71
CA GLU A 179 0.87 -22.78 -14.93
C GLU A 179 2.06 -23.72 -15.20
N SER A 180 2.80 -24.12 -14.15
CA SER A 180 3.91 -25.07 -14.31
C SER A 180 3.44 -26.46 -14.73
N LYS A 181 2.32 -26.95 -14.16
CA LYS A 181 1.72 -28.25 -14.54
C LYS A 181 1.22 -28.26 -15.99
N SER A 182 0.57 -27.19 -16.44
CA SER A 182 0.13 -27.12 -17.85
C SER A 182 1.30 -27.11 -18.81
N ASN A 183 2.39 -26.42 -18.46
CA ASN A 183 3.59 -26.36 -19.29
C ASN A 183 4.33 -27.71 -19.33
N ALA A 184 4.42 -28.41 -18.19
CA ALA A 184 5.02 -29.75 -18.11
C ALA A 184 4.22 -30.79 -18.92
N ALA A 185 2.88 -30.75 -18.84
CA ALA A 185 2.03 -31.66 -19.61
C ALA A 185 2.14 -31.44 -21.12
N ALA A 186 2.21 -30.17 -21.57
CA ALA A 186 2.42 -29.84 -22.98
C ALA A 186 3.78 -30.33 -23.49
N SER A 187 4.83 -30.21 -22.67
CA SER A 187 6.17 -30.72 -23.01
C SER A 187 6.21 -32.25 -23.09
N ALA A 188 5.48 -32.94 -22.21
CA ALA A 188 5.44 -34.41 -22.17
C ALA A 188 4.65 -35.00 -23.35
N ALA A 189 3.64 -34.29 -23.87
CA ALA A 189 2.81 -34.74 -24.98
C ALA A 189 3.51 -34.73 -26.36
N GLY A 190 4.81 -34.39 -26.42
CA GLY A 190 5.56 -34.38 -27.69
C GLY A 190 5.02 -33.37 -28.71
N VAL A 191 4.19 -32.42 -28.27
CA VAL A 191 3.69 -31.32 -29.11
C VAL A 191 4.89 -30.42 -29.37
N SER A 192 5.63 -30.73 -30.44
CA SER A 192 6.65 -29.85 -31.00
C SER A 192 5.99 -28.51 -31.25
N ARG A 193 6.28 -27.55 -30.37
CA ARG A 193 5.76 -26.18 -30.44
C ARG A 193 6.37 -25.56 -31.69
N GLU A 194 5.65 -25.69 -32.80
CA GLU A 194 5.93 -25.01 -34.05
C GLU A 194 6.10 -23.53 -33.68
N LYS A 195 7.30 -22.99 -33.91
CA LYS A 195 7.71 -21.65 -33.47
C LYS A 195 6.76 -20.63 -34.09
N THR A 196 5.66 -20.35 -33.40
CA THR A 196 4.79 -19.24 -33.72
C THR A 196 5.65 -18.01 -33.48
N LYS A 197 6.05 -17.34 -34.55
CA LYS A 197 6.67 -16.01 -34.50
C LYS A 197 5.79 -15.17 -33.59
N GLU A 198 6.25 -14.90 -32.37
CA GLU A 198 5.70 -13.86 -31.51
C GLU A 198 5.90 -12.54 -32.26
N THR A 199 4.90 -12.21 -33.07
CA THR A 199 4.68 -10.85 -33.47
C THR A 199 4.37 -10.11 -32.19
N LYS A 200 5.16 -9.06 -31.92
CA LYS A 200 5.00 -8.11 -30.83
C LYS A 200 3.70 -7.33 -31.06
N ALA A 201 2.57 -8.02 -30.98
CA ALA A 201 1.26 -7.41 -31.00
C ALA A 201 1.15 -6.59 -29.73
N GLU A 202 0.81 -5.32 -29.86
CA GLU A 202 0.42 -4.47 -28.74
C GLU A 202 -0.58 -5.24 -27.89
N SER A 203 -0.12 -5.72 -26.73
CA SER A 203 -0.96 -6.49 -25.84
C SER A 203 -2.04 -5.53 -25.38
N LYS A 204 -3.28 -5.77 -25.81
CA LYS A 204 -4.44 -5.04 -25.29
C LYS A 204 -4.34 -5.07 -23.77
N PRO A 205 -4.55 -3.95 -23.07
CA PRO A 205 -4.44 -3.91 -21.62
C PRO A 205 -5.34 -5.00 -21.04
N THR A 206 -4.70 -5.98 -20.38
CA THR A 206 -5.39 -7.07 -19.69
C THR A 206 -6.45 -6.48 -18.76
N ILE A 207 -7.54 -7.19 -18.51
CA ILE A 207 -8.56 -6.76 -17.53
C ILE A 207 -7.91 -6.40 -16.18
N SER A 208 -6.77 -7.03 -15.82
CA SER A 208 -5.98 -6.66 -14.64
C SER A 208 -5.31 -5.28 -14.74
N THR A 209 -4.77 -4.86 -15.89
CA THR A 209 -4.20 -3.51 -16.04
C THR A 209 -5.30 -2.45 -16.11
N LEU A 210 -6.48 -2.78 -16.66
CA LEU A 210 -7.66 -1.90 -16.58
C LEU A 210 -8.19 -1.80 -15.14
N TYR A 211 -8.23 -2.89 -14.38
CA TYR A 211 -8.65 -2.88 -12.97
C TYR A 211 -7.64 -2.12 -12.10
N ARG A 212 -6.35 -2.35 -12.32
CA ARG A 212 -5.27 -1.64 -11.62
C ARG A 212 -5.27 -0.14 -11.98
N ARG A 213 -5.55 0.23 -13.24
CA ARG A 213 -5.79 1.64 -13.63
C ARG A 213 -7.06 2.22 -13.01
N ARG A 214 -8.12 1.42 -12.83
CA ARG A 214 -9.38 1.86 -12.19
C ARG A 214 -9.20 2.08 -10.69
N LEU A 215 -8.51 1.17 -9.99
CA LEU A 215 -8.12 1.33 -8.58
C LEU A 215 -7.19 2.54 -8.39
N LYS A 216 -6.19 2.72 -9.27
CA LYS A 216 -5.31 3.91 -9.26
C LYS A 216 -6.09 5.21 -9.46
N LYS A 217 -7.11 5.25 -10.33
CA LYS A 217 -7.97 6.44 -10.51
C LYS A 217 -8.85 6.76 -9.30
N THR A 218 -9.19 5.79 -8.46
CA THR A 218 -9.96 5.99 -7.23
C THR A 218 -9.10 6.27 -6.00
N VAL A 219 -7.87 5.76 -5.95
CA VAL A 219 -6.96 5.91 -4.80
C VAL A 219 -6.01 7.11 -4.95
N MET A 220 -5.70 7.55 -6.18
CA MET A 220 -4.81 8.70 -6.44
C MET A 220 -5.54 9.93 -7.00
N LYS A 221 -6.81 10.16 -6.64
CA LYS A 221 -7.27 11.55 -6.67
C LYS A 221 -6.51 12.27 -5.56
N PRO A 222 -5.75 13.35 -5.86
CA PRO A 222 -5.13 14.13 -4.80
C PRO A 222 -6.23 14.48 -3.79
N PRO A 223 -5.97 14.31 -2.49
CA PRO A 223 -6.98 14.58 -1.50
C PRO A 223 -7.43 16.04 -1.67
N LEU A 224 -8.71 16.33 -1.50
CA LEU A 224 -9.31 17.65 -1.81
C LEU A 224 -8.53 18.82 -1.21
N TRP A 225 -7.87 18.62 -0.06
CA TRP A 225 -7.03 19.63 0.58
C TRP A 225 -5.75 19.97 -0.19
N LEU A 226 -5.21 19.06 -1.00
CA LEU A 226 -4.04 19.30 -1.87
C LEU A 226 -4.45 20.13 -3.10
N ILE A 227 -5.64 19.87 -3.65
CA ILE A 227 -6.23 20.64 -4.75
C ILE A 227 -6.56 22.07 -4.27
N LEU A 228 -7.15 22.20 -3.08
CA LEU A 228 -7.45 23.50 -2.49
C LEU A 228 -6.18 24.30 -2.18
N LYS A 229 -5.09 23.67 -1.72
CA LYS A 229 -3.80 24.36 -1.53
C LYS A 229 -3.17 24.85 -2.82
N GLU A 230 -3.32 24.11 -3.92
CA GLU A 230 -2.82 24.55 -5.23
C GLU A 230 -3.67 25.69 -5.81
N GLU A 231 -5.00 25.67 -5.63
CA GLU A 231 -5.88 26.79 -5.99
C GLU A 231 -5.62 28.04 -5.14
N GLU A 232 -5.39 27.89 -3.84
CA GLU A 232 -5.08 28.99 -2.92
C GLU A 232 -3.69 29.58 -3.20
N ALA A 233 -2.69 28.75 -3.52
CA ALA A 233 -1.37 29.21 -3.95
C ALA A 233 -1.40 29.90 -5.33
N ALA A 234 -2.26 29.44 -6.25
CA ALA A 234 -2.47 30.08 -7.55
C ALA A 234 -3.19 31.44 -7.42
N ALA A 235 -4.11 31.59 -6.46
CA ALA A 235 -4.81 32.84 -6.19
C ALA A 235 -3.89 33.93 -5.59
N VAL A 236 -2.86 33.55 -4.84
CA VAL A 236 -1.89 34.49 -4.24
C VAL A 236 -0.81 34.93 -5.24
N ALA A 237 -0.59 34.18 -6.33
CA ALA A 237 0.43 34.47 -7.34
C ALA A 237 -0.05 35.34 -8.52
N ALA A 238 -1.33 35.76 -8.55
CA ALA A 238 -1.80 36.71 -9.55
C ALA A 238 -1.37 38.13 -9.15
N PRO A 239 -0.44 38.79 -9.88
CA PRO A 239 -0.16 40.19 -9.64
C PRO A 239 -1.40 41.00 -10.05
N THR A 240 -2.05 41.63 -9.09
CA THR A 240 -3.05 42.66 -9.39
C THR A 240 -2.30 43.88 -9.94
N ASP A 241 -2.21 43.97 -11.28
CA ASP A 241 -1.65 45.10 -12.04
C ASP A 241 -2.38 46.45 -11.76
N GLU A 242 -3.44 46.46 -10.96
CA GLU A 242 -4.15 47.69 -10.59
C GLU A 242 -3.39 48.60 -9.60
N ALA A 243 -2.40 48.10 -8.87
CA ALA A 243 -1.64 48.93 -7.93
C ALA A 243 -0.58 49.82 -8.62
N ALA A 244 -0.17 49.52 -9.85
CA ALA A 244 0.83 50.31 -10.58
C ALA A 244 0.24 51.56 -11.27
N SER A 245 -1.09 51.61 -11.46
CA SER A 245 -1.75 52.76 -12.12
C SER A 245 -2.06 53.92 -11.14
N ALA A 246 -2.26 53.63 -9.85
CA ALA A 246 -2.59 54.65 -8.86
C ALA A 246 -1.39 55.51 -8.40
N VAL A 247 -0.15 55.00 -8.49
CA VAL A 247 1.05 55.74 -8.06
C VAL A 247 1.51 56.77 -9.11
N ALA A 248 1.17 56.59 -10.38
CA ALA A 248 1.51 57.54 -11.45
C ALA A 248 0.69 58.83 -11.41
N LEU A 249 -0.54 58.82 -10.87
CA LEU A 249 -1.39 60.01 -10.80
C LEU A 249 -1.08 60.91 -9.59
N ALA A 250 -0.55 60.37 -8.49
CA ALA A 250 -0.23 61.16 -7.30
C ALA A 250 1.03 62.04 -7.46
N THR A 251 1.86 61.82 -8.47
CA THR A 251 3.10 62.61 -8.66
C THR A 251 2.89 63.90 -9.45
N ILE A 252 1.73 64.07 -10.11
CA ILE A 252 1.45 65.25 -10.94
C ILE A 252 0.85 66.42 -10.14
N GLU A 253 0.23 66.18 -8.98
CA GLU A 253 -0.41 67.24 -8.19
C GLU A 253 0.53 68.04 -7.27
N ASN A 254 1.79 67.62 -7.07
CA ASN A 254 2.74 68.32 -6.19
C ASN A 254 3.70 69.31 -6.90
N ASN A 255 3.47 69.63 -8.18
CA ASN A 255 4.30 70.55 -8.97
C ASN A 255 3.52 71.73 -9.60
N LYS A 256 2.50 72.25 -8.90
CA LYS A 256 1.85 73.53 -9.23
C LYS A 256 1.87 74.48 -8.05
#